data_AF-A0A2L1S654-F1
#
_entry.id   AF-A0A2L1S654-F1
#
_cell.length_a   1.000
_cell.length_b   1.000
_cell.length_c   1.000
_cell.angle_alpha   90.00
_cell.angle_beta   90.00
_cell.angle_gamma   90.00
#
_symmetry.space_group_name_H-M   'P 1'
#
loop_
_entity.id
_entity.type
_entity.pdbx_description
1 polymer ?
#
loop_
_entity_poly.entity_id
_entity_poly.type
_entity_poly.pdbx_seq_one_letter_code
_entity_poly.pdbx_strand_id
1 'polypeptide(L)' 'MQELRAACLALRNNAMRYAHLEGYEHKGYRRRPLGNYLIIYTVGEQAVTVVRVLHAAQNLARLLENGPEN' A
#
# COMPACT_ATOMS: atom_id res chain seq x y z
N MET A 1 -1.92 1.96 -17.14
CA MET A 1 -0.51 1.75 -16.75
C MET A 1 0.22 3.03 -16.32
N GLN A 2 -0.02 4.20 -16.94
CA GLN A 2 0.71 5.43 -16.62
C GLN A 2 0.44 5.97 -15.20
N GLU A 3 -0.79 5.84 -14.69
CA GLU A 3 -1.18 6.33 -13.36
C GLU A 3 -0.46 5.62 -12.21
N LEU A 4 -0.25 4.30 -12.30
CA LEU A 4 0.50 3.56 -11.28
C LEU A 4 1.97 4.01 -11.22
N ARG A 5 2.55 4.28 -12.40
CA ARG A 5 3.93 4.74 -12.53
C ARG A 5 4.10 6.17 -12.02
N ALA A 6 3.16 7.06 -12.36
CA ALA A 6 3.12 8.43 -11.83
C ALA A 6 2.91 8.44 -10.32
N ALA A 7 2.04 7.57 -9.79
CA ALA A 7 1.87 7.39 -8.37
C ALA A 7 3.18 6.93 -7.70
N CYS A 8 3.87 5.93 -8.26
CA CYS A 8 5.13 5.45 -7.72
C CYS A 8 6.22 6.53 -7.71
N LEU A 9 6.32 7.34 -8.76
CA LEU A 9 7.24 8.50 -8.82
C LEU A 9 6.89 9.57 -7.78
N ALA A 10 5.60 9.83 -7.55
CA ALA A 10 5.14 10.77 -6.53
C ALA A 10 5.43 10.29 -5.09
N LEU A 11 5.61 8.98 -4.87
CA LEU A 11 6.05 8.45 -3.58
C LEU A 11 7.45 8.97 -3.23
N ARG A 12 8.37 9.12 -4.19
CA ARG A 12 9.72 9.62 -3.89
C ARG A 12 9.71 11.03 -3.27
N ASN A 13 8.78 11.88 -3.69
CA ASN A 13 8.67 13.26 -3.17
C ASN A 13 7.79 13.37 -1.91
N ASN A 14 6.86 12.44 -1.69
CA ASN A 14 5.85 12.53 -0.60
C ASN A 14 5.79 11.26 0.27
N ALA A 15 6.86 10.45 0.29
CA ALA A 15 6.86 9.12 0.92
C ALA A 15 6.45 9.18 2.39
N MET A 16 6.90 10.24 3.08
CA MET A 16 6.65 10.48 4.50
C MET A 16 5.25 11.04 4.82
N ARG A 17 4.47 11.43 3.81
CA ARG A 17 3.16 12.09 4.01
C ARG A 17 2.02 11.12 4.25
N TYR A 18 2.21 9.84 3.93
CA TYR A 18 1.18 8.81 4.09
C TYR A 18 1.29 8.08 5.42
N ALA A 19 0.13 7.72 5.98
CA ALA A 19 0.04 7.05 7.26
C ALA A 19 0.79 5.71 7.26
N HIS A 20 1.34 5.36 8.43
CA HIS A 20 1.84 4.02 8.67
C HIS A 20 0.71 3.01 8.59
N LEU A 21 1.07 1.79 8.23
CA LEU A 21 0.18 0.65 8.30
C LEU A 21 0.03 0.26 9.77
N GLU A 22 -1.20 0.31 10.27
CA GLU A 22 -1.55 -0.04 11.66
C GLU A 22 -1.03 -1.44 12.00
N GLY A 23 -0.36 -1.58 13.16
CA GLY A 23 0.27 -2.83 13.59
C GLY A 23 1.62 -3.17 12.93
N TYR A 24 2.07 -2.35 11.98
CA TYR A 24 3.36 -2.53 11.29
C TYR A 24 4.25 -1.27 11.32
N GLU A 25 3.95 -0.33 12.21
CA GLU A 25 4.71 0.92 12.39
C GLU A 25 6.18 0.64 12.70
N HIS A 26 6.43 -0.42 13.46
CA HIS A 26 7.75 -0.88 13.90
C HIS A 26 8.57 -1.49 12.75
N LYS A 27 7.93 -1.80 11.60
CA LYS A 27 8.61 -2.17 10.34
C LYS A 27 8.70 -1.00 9.34
N GLY A 28 8.19 0.17 9.71
CA GLY A 28 8.16 1.35 8.82
C GLY A 28 7.24 1.19 7.62
N TYR A 29 6.30 0.24 7.65
CA TYR A 29 5.37 0.03 6.55
C TYR A 29 4.36 1.17 6.49
N ARG A 30 4.15 1.66 5.27
CA ARG A 30 3.23 2.74 4.94
C ARG A 30 2.27 2.26 3.88
N ARG A 31 1.07 2.83 3.91
CA ARG A 31 0.01 2.50 2.97
C ARG A 31 -0.42 3.73 2.20
N ARG A 32 -0.57 3.58 0.89
CA ARG A 32 -1.17 4.59 0.03
C ARG A 32 -2.32 3.99 -0.77
N PRO A 33 -3.56 4.44 -0.55
CA PRO A 33 -4.65 4.14 -1.45
C PRO A 33 -4.46 4.86 -2.79
N LEU A 34 -4.72 4.17 -3.89
CA LEU A 34 -4.71 4.69 -5.25
C LEU A 34 -5.89 4.09 -6.03
N GLY A 35 -7.03 4.77 -6.03
CA GLY A 35 -8.27 4.24 -6.60
C GLY A 35 -8.63 2.88 -5.98
N ASN A 36 -8.78 1.86 -6.83
CA ASN A 36 -9.03 0.47 -6.41
C ASN A 36 -7.78 -0.31 -6.02
N TYR A 37 -6.65 0.35 -5.79
CA TYR A 37 -5.41 -0.29 -5.37
C TYR A 37 -4.96 0.24 -4.01
N LEU A 38 -4.35 -0.64 -3.21
CA LEU A 38 -3.67 -0.30 -1.98
C LEU A 38 -2.19 -0.65 -2.15
N ILE A 39 -1.34 0.37 -2.17
CA ILE A 39 0.10 0.22 -2.28
C ILE A 39 0.69 0.20 -0.87
N ILE A 40 1.37 -0.87 -0.52
CA ILE A 40 2.14 -1.03 0.71
C ILE A 40 3.61 -0.87 0.35
N TYR A 41 4.28 0.07 1.00
CA TYR A 41 5.68 0.37 0.75
C TYR A 41 6.40 0.69 2.06
N THR A 42 7.73 0.62 2.04
CA THR A 42 8.60 1.10 3.11
C THR A 42 9.50 2.19 2.59
N VAL A 43 9.93 3.07 3.48
CA VAL A 43 10.87 4.15 3.18
C VAL A 43 12.17 3.82 3.91
N GLY A 44 13.17 3.34 3.17
CA GLY A 44 14.53 3.22 3.67
C GLY A 44 15.29 4.54 3.53
N GLU A 45 16.51 4.59 4.05
CA GLU A 45 17.34 5.82 4.04
C GLU A 45 17.66 6.31 2.63
N GLN A 46 17.81 5.41 1.66
CA GLN A 46 18.22 5.75 0.30
C GLN A 46 17.13 5.55 -0.76
N ALA A 47 16.10 4.77 -0.46
CA ALA A 47 15.09 4.39 -1.44
C ALA A 47 13.74 4.03 -0.82
N VAL A 48 12.69 4.18 -1.63
CA VAL A 48 11.34 3.69 -1.33
C VAL A 48 11.17 2.31 -1.96
N THR A 49 10.85 1.31 -1.16
CA THR A 49 10.62 -0.06 -1.63
C THR A 49 9.15 -0.40 -1.58
N VAL A 50 8.57 -0.74 -2.73
CA VAL A 50 7.18 -1.23 -2.80
C VAL A 50 7.17 -2.69 -2.36
N VAL A 51 6.54 -2.96 -1.22
CA VAL A 51 6.48 -4.30 -0.62
C VAL A 51 5.37 -5.11 -1.27
N ARG A 52 4.20 -4.50 -1.48
CA ARG A 52 3.05 -5.18 -2.10
C ARG A 52 2.06 -4.17 -2.68
N VAL A 53 1.39 -4.55 -3.76
CA VAL A 53 0.23 -3.82 -4.29
C VAL A 53 -0.96 -4.75 -4.25
N LEU A 54 -2.00 -4.34 -3.53
CA LEU A 54 -3.25 -5.09 -3.41
C LEU A 54 -4.32 -4.40 -4.25
N HIS A 55 -5.16 -5.18 -4.94
CA HIS A 55 -6.37 -4.64 -5.55
C HIS A 55 -7.48 -4.64 -4.48
N ALA A 56 -7.96 -3.47 -4.08
CA ALA A 56 -9.01 -3.30 -3.08
C ALA A 56 -10.26 -4.13 -3.41
N ALA A 57 -10.64 -4.26 -4.69
CA ALA A 57 -11.79 -5.10 -5.06
C ALA A 57 -11.51 -6.61 -4.91
N GLN A 58 -10.28 -7.09 -5.15
CA GLN A 58 -9.94 -8.51 -4.93
C GLN A 58 -9.75 -8.82 -3.45
N ASN A 59 -9.23 -7.86 -2.66
CA ASN A 59 -9.08 -8.04 -1.23
C ASN A 59 -10.44 -7.97 -0.51
N LEU A 60 -11.36 -7.11 -0.96
CA LEU A 60 -12.74 -7.10 -0.47
C LEU A 60 -13.44 -8.41 -0.84
N ALA A 61 -13.30 -8.90 -2.08
CA ALA A 61 -13.81 -10.21 -2.47
C ALA A 61 -13.22 -11.32 -1.58
N ARG A 62 -11.88 -11.37 -1.38
CA ARG A 62 -11.28 -12.35 -0.47
C ARG A 62 -11.75 -12.22 0.98
N LEU A 63 -11.98 -11.02 1.48
CA LEU A 63 -12.43 -10.78 2.86
C LEU A 63 -13.93 -11.09 3.03
N LEU A 64 -14.71 -11.01 1.94
CA LEU A 64 -16.12 -11.42 1.90
C LEU A 64 -16.27 -12.92 1.62
N GLU A 65 -15.38 -13.52 0.83
CA GLU A 65 -15.36 -14.96 0.52
C GLU A 65 -14.79 -15.79 1.67
N ASN A 66 -13.84 -15.24 2.44
CA ASN A 66 -13.47 -15.75 3.75
C ASN A 66 -14.25 -14.98 4.82
N GLY A 67 -15.58 -15.06 4.75
CA GLY A 67 -16.43 -14.72 5.89
C GLY A 67 -16.00 -15.55 7.11
N PRO A 68 -16.24 -15.06 8.35
CA PRO A 68 -15.78 -15.73 9.56
C PRO A 68 -16.24 -17.19 9.50
N GLU A 69 -15.25 -18.06 9.45
CA GLU A 69 -15.36 -19.51 9.48
C GLU A 69 -16.27 -19.85 10.68
N ASN A 70 -17.44 -20.40 10.39
CA ASN A 70 -18.41 -20.91 11.35
C ASN A 70 -18.08 -22.37 11.65
#